data_AF-A0A2B7XU98-F1
#
_entry.id   AF-A0A2B7XU98-F1
#
_cell.length_a   1.000
_cell.length_b   1.000
_cell.length_c   1.000
_cell.angle_alpha   90.00
_cell.angle_beta   90.00
_cell.angle_gamma   90.00
#
_symmetry.space_group_name_H-M   'P 1'
#
loop_
_entity.id
_entity.type
_entity.pdbx_description
1 polymer ?
#
loop_
_entity_poly.entity_id
_entity_poly.type
_entity_poly.pdbx_seq_one_letter_code
_entity_poly.pdbx_strand_id
1 'polypeptide(L)'
;MYTITRDVRKDLASHNIHVTVEVIDVRGLSIRSFGILPSDLPTISAWNGHLQGTVIGYLDRINLEWTSLNVLHRGLGSTRDSCPRTLVICAKDAAEDRWWQEALPTLRNLCRPTLEVELVYYDDNIDSRPDIPDSSWCKLRTDKCFGRWDVRGCLEGQDLGTFALSNHHVIETEILKNELKRLKDKINGTPDRTGLRDSVERGDVDKLPRLEESLEQARKRELELRKMADLNRNVGYVYASSGFRYSPSQKYGFALDWSVTKVASPRSMQNLLDEQFSQSFIGTGESPKYWRKGIPAGLRVAKVGRTSGWTVGHVNSTEAVFSEKSRYGKKVYGWTIVPEGIRDSFAAAGDSGAIIFDADESSATRGSWVGLLFSANLAEGFGYFVPIETVLQDISTITGCEILEPIVAD
;
A
#
# COMPACT_ATOMS: atom_id res chain seq x y z
N MET A 1 -23.05 7.93 17.36
CA MET A 1 -22.60 9.09 16.54
C MET A 1 -23.38 9.18 15.24
N TYR A 2 -23.44 8.13 14.41
CA TYR A 2 -24.24 8.10 13.16
C TYR A 2 -25.70 8.56 13.35
N THR A 3 -26.38 8.15 14.42
CA THR A 3 -27.75 8.59 14.74
C THR A 3 -27.84 10.12 14.87
N ILE A 4 -26.88 10.74 15.56
CA ILE A 4 -26.85 12.20 15.76
C ILE A 4 -26.62 12.90 14.42
N THR A 5 -25.65 12.46 13.62
CA THR A 5 -25.37 13.09 12.32
C THR A 5 -26.55 12.95 11.35
N ARG A 6 -27.21 11.79 11.34
CA ARG A 6 -28.40 11.54 10.53
C ARG A 6 -29.56 12.42 10.95
N ASP A 7 -29.82 12.52 12.25
CA ASP A 7 -30.95 13.29 12.78
C ASP A 7 -30.71 14.79 12.57
N VAL A 8 -29.47 15.27 12.75
CA VAL A 8 -29.06 16.63 12.38
C VAL A 8 -29.24 16.89 10.88
N ARG A 9 -28.82 15.97 9.99
CA ARG A 9 -29.02 16.12 8.55
C ARG A 9 -30.51 16.16 8.16
N LYS A 10 -31.33 15.29 8.76
CA LYS A 10 -32.78 15.28 8.55
C LYS A 10 -33.42 16.59 8.99
N ASP A 11 -33.02 17.11 10.15
CA ASP A 11 -33.52 18.38 10.67
C ASP A 11 -33.14 19.55 9.75
N LEU A 12 -31.87 19.64 9.37
CA LEU A 12 -31.37 20.68 8.45
C LEU A 12 -32.05 20.60 7.07
N ALA A 13 -32.22 19.39 6.52
CA ALA A 13 -32.95 19.17 5.28
C ALA A 13 -34.42 19.61 5.40
N SER A 14 -35.07 19.41 6.55
CA SER A 14 -36.45 19.87 6.77
C SER A 14 -36.61 21.38 6.76
N HIS A 15 -35.51 22.12 6.98
CA HIS A 15 -35.41 23.58 6.89
C HIS A 15 -34.82 24.05 5.55
N ASN A 16 -34.69 23.16 4.55
CA ASN A 16 -34.07 23.45 3.25
C ASN A 16 -32.60 23.92 3.38
N ILE A 17 -31.90 23.49 4.43
CA ILE A 17 -30.48 23.77 4.69
C ILE A 17 -29.67 22.56 4.22
N HIS A 18 -29.03 22.70 3.06
CA HIS A 18 -28.18 21.66 2.48
C HIS A 18 -26.73 21.88 2.90
N VAL A 19 -26.36 21.36 4.06
CA VAL A 19 -24.97 21.44 4.57
C VAL A 19 -24.39 20.06 4.83
N THR A 20 -23.11 19.90 4.48
CA THR A 20 -22.34 18.71 4.83
C THR A 20 -21.87 18.83 6.27
N VAL A 21 -22.51 18.08 7.17
CA VAL A 21 -22.05 17.95 8.57
C VAL A 21 -21.08 16.77 8.65
N GLU A 22 -19.83 17.08 9.01
CA GLU A 22 -18.79 16.14 9.40
C GLU A 22 -18.60 16.21 10.92
N VAL A 23 -18.73 15.07 11.60
CA VAL A 23 -18.44 14.97 13.04
C VAL A 23 -17.14 14.20 13.19
N ILE A 24 -16.08 14.91 13.52
CA ILE A 24 -14.77 14.31 13.76
C ILE A 24 -14.69 13.95 15.23
N ASP A 25 -14.72 12.65 15.54
CA ASP A 25 -14.26 12.19 16.84
C ASP A 25 -12.74 12.36 16.88
N VAL A 26 -12.24 13.29 17.68
CA VAL A 26 -10.80 13.51 17.85
C VAL A 26 -10.07 12.23 18.30
N ARG A 27 -10.78 11.31 18.98
CA ARG A 27 -10.23 10.00 19.34
C ARG A 27 -10.03 9.12 18.10
N GLY A 28 -10.85 9.30 17.07
CA GLY A 28 -10.69 8.70 15.75
C GLY A 28 -9.33 9.02 15.11
N LEU A 29 -8.77 10.20 15.39
CA LEU A 29 -7.41 10.59 14.96
C LEU A 29 -6.30 9.87 15.74
N SER A 30 -6.66 9.14 16.79
CA SER A 30 -5.73 8.39 17.65
C SER A 30 -5.99 6.89 17.61
N ILE A 31 -6.79 6.40 16.66
CA ILE A 31 -6.96 4.97 16.46
C ILE A 31 -5.61 4.40 16.04
N ARG A 32 -5.24 3.30 16.69
CA ARG A 32 -4.02 2.55 16.40
C ARG A 32 -4.37 1.19 15.87
N SER A 33 -3.45 0.67 15.08
CA SER A 33 -3.57 -0.64 14.51
C SER A 33 -2.29 -1.43 14.72
N PHE A 34 -2.47 -2.68 15.08
CA PHE A 34 -1.41 -3.64 15.35
C PHE A 34 -1.70 -4.92 14.57
N GLY A 35 -0.66 -5.59 14.10
CA GLY A 35 -0.81 -6.87 13.43
C GLY A 35 -1.31 -7.96 14.39
N ILE A 36 -2.08 -8.90 13.84
CA ILE A 36 -2.33 -10.21 14.45
C ILE A 36 -1.00 -10.96 14.48
N LEU A 37 -0.60 -11.48 15.64
CA LEU A 37 0.63 -12.26 15.78
C LEU A 37 0.40 -13.75 15.53
N PRO A 38 1.47 -14.52 15.24
CA PRO A 38 1.36 -15.97 15.12
C PRO A 38 0.80 -16.65 16.37
N SER A 39 0.98 -16.03 17.54
CA SER A 39 0.44 -16.49 18.82
C SER A 39 -1.07 -16.29 18.97
N ASP A 40 -1.73 -15.48 18.13
CA ASP A 40 -3.18 -15.27 18.12
C ASP A 40 -3.92 -16.41 17.39
N LEU A 41 -3.57 -17.65 17.73
CA LEU A 41 -4.12 -18.86 17.11
C LEU A 41 -5.66 -18.91 17.07
N PRO A 42 -6.41 -18.49 18.10
CA PRO A 42 -7.88 -18.49 18.04
C PRO A 42 -8.41 -17.58 16.93
N THR A 43 -7.81 -16.40 16.76
CA THR A 43 -8.21 -15.40 15.75
C THR A 43 -7.90 -15.91 14.35
N ILE A 44 -6.67 -16.40 14.15
CA ILE A 44 -6.20 -16.95 12.87
C ILE A 44 -7.08 -18.13 12.45
N SER A 45 -7.32 -19.07 13.37
CA SER A 45 -8.12 -20.27 13.10
C SER A 45 -9.57 -19.93 12.76
N ALA A 46 -10.19 -18.99 13.49
CA ALA A 46 -11.57 -18.59 13.23
C ALA A 46 -11.72 -17.87 11.88
N TRP A 47 -10.78 -16.96 11.56
CA TRP A 47 -10.74 -16.23 10.30
C TRP A 47 -10.54 -17.16 9.11
N ASN A 48 -9.44 -17.91 9.10
CA ASN A 48 -9.03 -18.77 7.99
C ASN A 48 -9.94 -20.00 7.85
N GLY A 49 -10.58 -20.45 8.94
CA GLY A 49 -11.49 -21.59 8.92
C GLY A 49 -12.84 -21.27 8.26
N HIS A 50 -13.67 -20.47 8.93
CA HIS A 50 -15.06 -20.27 8.50
C HIS A 50 -15.48 -18.80 8.32
N LEU A 51 -14.88 -17.86 9.06
CA LEU A 51 -15.39 -16.48 9.10
C LEU A 51 -15.12 -15.78 7.77
N GLN A 52 -13.92 -15.94 7.20
CA GLN A 52 -13.57 -15.28 5.94
C GLN A 52 -14.56 -15.64 4.83
N GLY A 53 -14.83 -16.93 4.63
CA GLY A 53 -15.79 -17.38 3.61
C GLY A 53 -17.21 -16.90 3.86
N THR A 54 -17.65 -16.91 5.13
CA THR A 54 -18.99 -16.48 5.53
C THR A 54 -19.20 -14.98 5.32
N VAL A 55 -18.20 -14.17 5.73
CA VAL A 55 -18.21 -12.71 5.56
C VAL A 55 -18.21 -12.34 4.08
N ILE A 56 -17.32 -12.94 3.28
CA ILE A 56 -17.25 -12.66 1.84
C ILE A 56 -18.56 -13.06 1.15
N GLY A 57 -19.07 -14.26 1.42
CA GLY A 57 -20.34 -14.71 0.82
C GLY A 57 -21.53 -13.84 1.20
N TYR A 58 -21.54 -13.30 2.42
CA TYR A 58 -22.54 -12.31 2.84
C TYR A 58 -22.41 -11.00 2.06
N LEU A 59 -21.19 -10.44 2.00
CA LEU A 59 -20.91 -9.18 1.29
C LEU A 59 -21.23 -9.28 -0.21
N ASP A 60 -20.89 -10.41 -0.84
CA ASP A 60 -21.21 -10.68 -2.25
C ASP A 60 -22.74 -10.69 -2.47
N ARG A 61 -23.49 -11.33 -1.56
CA ARG A 61 -24.95 -11.42 -1.67
C ARG A 61 -25.65 -10.07 -1.57
N ILE A 62 -25.15 -9.16 -0.72
CA ILE A 62 -25.73 -7.82 -0.57
C ILE A 62 -25.24 -6.82 -1.63
N ASN A 63 -24.20 -7.19 -2.40
CA ASN A 63 -23.65 -6.41 -3.51
C ASN A 63 -23.21 -4.98 -3.16
N LEU A 64 -22.63 -4.76 -1.97
CA LEU A 64 -22.01 -3.47 -1.60
C LEU A 64 -20.60 -3.32 -2.18
N GLU A 65 -20.09 -2.09 -2.30
CA GLU A 65 -18.80 -1.73 -2.89
C GLU A 65 -17.62 -1.77 -1.91
N TRP A 66 -17.45 -2.90 -1.23
CA TRP A 66 -16.23 -3.15 -0.45
C TRP A 66 -15.02 -3.37 -1.37
N THR A 67 -13.84 -2.93 -0.94
CA THR A 67 -12.58 -3.01 -1.70
C THR A 67 -11.59 -3.98 -1.06
N SER A 68 -11.45 -3.95 0.26
CA SER A 68 -10.60 -4.89 0.99
C SER A 68 -11.13 -5.27 2.37
N LEU A 69 -10.71 -6.45 2.85
CA LEU A 69 -10.95 -6.98 4.19
C LEU A 69 -9.61 -7.25 4.87
N ASN A 70 -9.45 -6.80 6.11
CA ASN A 70 -8.28 -7.03 6.94
C ASN A 70 -8.69 -7.44 8.35
N VAL A 71 -7.91 -8.28 9.01
CA VAL A 71 -8.06 -8.57 10.44
C VAL A 71 -6.84 -8.05 11.18
N LEU A 72 -7.08 -7.18 12.17
CA LEU A 72 -6.05 -6.44 12.90
C LEU A 72 -6.46 -6.28 14.37
N HIS A 73 -5.51 -5.96 15.25
CA HIS A 73 -5.82 -5.37 16.55
C HIS A 73 -6.00 -3.87 16.37
N ARG A 74 -7.20 -3.32 16.62
CA ARG A 74 -7.50 -1.92 16.31
C ARG A 74 -8.34 -1.25 17.38
N GLY A 75 -7.90 -0.09 17.86
CA GLY A 75 -8.61 0.65 18.89
C GLY A 75 -7.85 1.87 19.41
N LEU A 76 -8.32 2.43 20.52
CA LEU A 76 -7.70 3.59 21.19
C LEU A 76 -6.55 3.20 22.14
N GLY A 77 -6.34 1.90 22.35
CA GLY A 77 -5.30 1.37 23.21
C GLY A 77 -3.90 1.72 22.70
N SER A 78 -2.97 1.94 23.62
CA SER A 78 -1.58 2.26 23.26
C SER A 78 -0.76 1.01 22.89
N THR A 79 -1.29 -0.17 23.20
CA THR A 79 -0.67 -1.49 22.99
C THR A 79 -1.60 -2.40 22.19
N ARG A 80 -1.05 -3.43 21.56
CA ARG A 80 -1.83 -4.45 20.84
C ARG A 80 -2.90 -5.07 21.74
N ASP A 81 -2.52 -5.52 22.94
CA ASP A 81 -3.41 -6.28 23.82
C ASP A 81 -4.55 -5.42 24.41
N SER A 82 -4.40 -4.09 24.40
CA SER A 82 -5.47 -3.16 24.78
C SER A 82 -6.40 -2.78 23.62
N CYS A 83 -6.10 -3.23 22.39
CA CYS A 83 -6.95 -3.04 21.22
C CYS A 83 -7.71 -4.33 20.91
N PRO A 84 -9.03 -4.27 20.64
CA PRO A 84 -9.78 -5.44 20.23
C PRO A 84 -9.32 -5.96 18.87
N ARG A 85 -9.60 -7.24 18.60
CA ARG A 85 -9.42 -7.85 17.29
C ARG A 85 -10.58 -7.42 16.41
N THR A 86 -10.30 -6.84 15.26
CA THR A 86 -11.28 -6.13 14.43
C THR A 86 -11.13 -6.56 12.98
N LEU A 87 -12.25 -6.96 12.38
CA LEU A 87 -12.42 -7.02 10.93
C LEU A 87 -12.59 -5.58 10.41
N VAL A 88 -11.59 -5.09 9.69
CA VAL A 88 -11.61 -3.80 9.02
C VAL A 88 -12.08 -4.00 7.58
N ILE A 89 -13.20 -3.38 7.24
CA ILE A 89 -13.81 -3.42 5.91
C ILE A 89 -13.57 -2.06 5.26
N CYS A 90 -12.82 -2.04 4.17
CA CYS A 90 -12.65 -0.86 3.33
C CYS A 90 -13.73 -0.86 2.25
N ALA A 91 -14.41 0.27 2.03
CA ALA A 91 -15.46 0.38 1.02
C ALA A 91 -15.53 1.78 0.40
N LYS A 92 -15.88 1.84 -0.90
CA LYS A 92 -16.10 3.10 -1.63
C LYS A 92 -17.46 3.71 -1.33
N ASP A 93 -18.44 2.86 -1.04
CA ASP A 93 -19.82 3.21 -0.74
C ASP A 93 -20.10 3.22 0.76
N ALA A 94 -19.08 3.38 1.62
CA ALA A 94 -19.23 3.31 3.09
C ALA A 94 -20.26 4.30 3.67
N ALA A 95 -20.64 5.33 2.90
CA ALA A 95 -21.67 6.29 3.25
C ALA A 95 -23.11 5.79 3.01
N GLU A 96 -23.30 4.68 2.28
CA GLU A 96 -24.64 4.13 2.00
C GLU A 96 -25.33 3.61 3.26
N ASP A 97 -26.61 3.93 3.41
CA ASP A 97 -27.44 3.53 4.55
C ASP A 97 -27.49 2.01 4.75
N ARG A 98 -27.39 1.24 3.66
CA ARG A 98 -27.39 -0.23 3.69
C ARG A 98 -26.25 -0.80 4.52
N TRP A 99 -25.08 -0.18 4.52
CA TRP A 99 -23.97 -0.58 5.39
C TRP A 99 -24.37 -0.53 6.87
N TRP A 100 -25.04 0.54 7.27
CA TRP A 100 -25.35 0.83 8.67
C TRP A 100 -26.60 0.10 9.17
N GLN A 101 -27.61 -0.04 8.30
CA GLN A 101 -28.91 -0.61 8.65
C GLN A 101 -28.93 -2.14 8.52
N GLU A 102 -28.18 -2.70 7.56
CA GLU A 102 -28.24 -4.13 7.22
C GLU A 102 -26.89 -4.82 7.41
N ALA A 103 -25.84 -4.33 6.74
CA ALA A 103 -24.58 -5.06 6.62
C ALA A 103 -23.83 -5.17 7.96
N LEU A 104 -23.57 -4.04 8.63
CA LEU A 104 -22.79 -4.02 9.86
C LEU A 104 -23.45 -4.76 11.04
N PRO A 105 -24.77 -4.62 11.30
CA PRO A 105 -25.43 -5.44 12.32
C PRO A 105 -25.26 -6.95 12.07
N THR A 106 -25.44 -7.37 10.81
CA THR A 106 -25.33 -8.79 10.43
C THR A 106 -23.89 -9.28 10.57
N LEU A 107 -22.92 -8.53 10.04
CA LEU A 107 -21.49 -8.88 10.14
C LEU A 107 -21.00 -8.92 11.58
N ARG A 108 -21.42 -7.98 12.45
CA ARG A 108 -21.10 -8.02 13.88
C ARG A 108 -21.66 -9.25 14.57
N ASN A 109 -22.84 -9.70 14.18
CA ASN A 109 -23.40 -10.95 14.71
C ASN A 109 -22.62 -12.18 14.22
N LEU A 110 -22.24 -12.20 12.94
CA LEU A 110 -21.44 -13.28 12.34
C LEU A 110 -20.03 -13.38 12.95
N CYS A 111 -19.41 -12.24 13.25
CA CYS A 111 -18.03 -12.15 13.75
C CYS A 111 -17.92 -12.36 15.28
N ARG A 112 -19.02 -12.27 16.02
CA ARG A 112 -19.01 -12.45 17.48
C ARG A 112 -18.83 -13.92 17.89
N PRO A 113 -18.14 -14.19 19.02
CA PRO A 113 -17.45 -13.24 19.89
C PRO A 113 -16.00 -12.94 19.45
N THR A 114 -15.58 -13.45 18.30
CA THR A 114 -14.16 -13.48 17.88
C THR A 114 -13.62 -12.11 17.47
N LEU A 115 -14.36 -11.36 16.64
CA LEU A 115 -13.92 -10.10 16.04
C LEU A 115 -14.97 -9.01 16.23
N GLU A 116 -14.50 -7.79 16.47
CA GLU A 116 -15.27 -6.57 16.20
C GLU A 116 -15.31 -6.29 14.69
N VAL A 117 -16.18 -5.38 14.26
CA VAL A 117 -16.33 -5.02 12.83
C VAL A 117 -16.35 -3.51 12.68
N GLU A 118 -15.44 -3.01 11.86
CA GLU A 118 -15.26 -1.61 11.51
C GLU A 118 -15.37 -1.41 9.99
N LEU A 119 -16.06 -0.34 9.59
CA LEU A 119 -16.17 0.10 8.21
C LEU A 119 -15.39 1.39 8.02
N VAL A 120 -14.49 1.38 7.05
CA VAL A 120 -13.63 2.51 6.70
C VAL A 120 -13.95 2.92 5.27
N TYR A 121 -14.25 4.20 5.07
CA TYR A 121 -14.32 4.76 3.73
C TYR A 121 -12.91 4.72 3.12
N TYR A 122 -12.79 4.03 2.00
CA TYR A 122 -11.50 3.90 1.33
C TYR A 122 -11.73 3.87 -0.17
N ASP A 123 -11.11 4.85 -0.83
CA ASP A 123 -11.12 4.94 -2.27
C ASP A 123 -9.72 4.65 -2.82
N ASP A 124 -9.56 3.47 -3.40
CA ASP A 124 -8.37 3.05 -4.15
C ASP A 124 -8.08 3.97 -5.37
N ASN A 125 -8.99 4.87 -5.75
CA ASN A 125 -8.86 5.76 -6.90
C ASN A 125 -7.79 6.85 -6.79
N ILE A 126 -6.87 6.80 -5.81
CA ILE A 126 -5.62 7.58 -5.88
C ILE A 126 -4.85 7.25 -7.18
N ASP A 127 -5.16 6.12 -7.83
CA ASP A 127 -4.63 5.72 -9.14
C ASP A 127 -5.66 5.69 -10.29
N SER A 128 -6.84 6.31 -10.15
CA SER A 128 -7.84 6.36 -11.24
C SER A 128 -7.31 7.16 -12.44
N ARG A 129 -6.61 6.46 -13.35
CA ARG A 129 -6.27 6.96 -14.68
C ARG A 129 -7.44 6.73 -15.64
N PRO A 130 -7.64 7.62 -16.62
CA PRO A 130 -8.43 7.29 -17.80
C PRO A 130 -7.73 6.16 -18.56
N ASP A 131 -8.51 5.20 -19.07
CA ASP A 131 -8.04 4.04 -19.83
C ASP A 131 -6.93 4.41 -20.83
N ILE A 132 -5.72 3.89 -20.64
CA ILE A 132 -4.65 4.02 -21.62
C ILE A 132 -4.91 2.96 -22.71
N PRO A 133 -5.05 3.34 -23.99
CA PRO A 133 -5.23 2.38 -25.07
C PRO A 133 -4.06 1.39 -25.14
N ASP A 134 -4.40 0.12 -25.33
CA ASP A 134 -3.58 -1.10 -25.25
C ASP A 134 -2.41 -1.20 -26.26
N SER A 135 -1.98 -0.10 -26.89
CA SER A 135 -1.02 -0.14 -28.00
C SER A 135 0.09 0.93 -27.98
N SER A 136 0.18 1.78 -26.96
CA SER A 136 1.33 2.68 -26.82
C SER A 136 2.34 2.13 -25.82
N TRP A 137 3.40 1.50 -26.30
CA TRP A 137 4.56 1.08 -25.51
C TRP A 137 5.01 2.20 -24.57
N CYS A 138 4.69 2.08 -23.27
CA CYS A 138 4.98 3.09 -22.27
C CYS A 138 6.49 3.14 -22.01
N LYS A 139 7.10 4.29 -22.34
CA LYS A 139 8.45 4.64 -21.87
C LYS A 139 8.38 4.90 -20.36
N LEU A 140 8.85 3.94 -19.56
CA LEU A 140 8.96 4.06 -18.11
C LEU A 140 9.85 5.25 -17.73
N ARG A 141 9.45 5.99 -16.69
CA ARG A 141 10.13 7.18 -16.17
C ARG A 141 10.65 6.89 -14.77
N THR A 142 11.96 6.78 -14.58
CA THR A 142 12.50 6.29 -13.30
C THR A 142 13.75 7.04 -12.90
N ASP A 143 13.71 7.70 -11.75
CA ASP A 143 14.85 8.43 -11.20
C ASP A 143 15.25 8.05 -9.77
N LYS A 144 14.34 7.49 -8.95
CA LYS A 144 14.66 7.02 -7.58
C LYS A 144 13.79 5.86 -7.04
N CYS A 145 12.91 5.29 -7.87
CA CYS A 145 11.89 4.31 -7.45
C CYS A 145 12.31 2.85 -7.50
N PHE A 146 13.34 2.50 -8.23
CA PHE A 146 13.90 1.17 -8.09
C PHE A 146 14.75 1.21 -6.82
N GLY A 147 14.32 0.49 -5.77
CA GLY A 147 15.37 -0.29 -5.15
C GLY A 147 15.99 -1.10 -6.28
N ARG A 148 17.31 -1.00 -6.42
CA ARG A 148 18.04 -1.51 -7.59
C ARG A 148 17.99 -3.03 -7.53
N TRP A 149 16.91 -3.59 -8.06
CA TRP A 149 16.60 -5.00 -7.92
C TRP A 149 16.75 -5.64 -9.28
N ASP A 150 17.91 -6.22 -9.47
CA ASP A 150 18.30 -6.97 -10.64
C ASP A 150 17.69 -8.35 -10.55
N VAL A 151 16.86 -8.63 -11.55
CA VAL A 151 16.51 -9.98 -11.92
C VAL A 151 17.37 -10.34 -13.12
N ARG A 152 18.16 -11.40 -13.00
CA ARG A 152 18.89 -11.97 -14.14
C ARG A 152 18.11 -13.14 -14.69
N GLY A 153 17.79 -13.07 -15.98
CA GLY A 153 17.01 -14.08 -16.68
C GLY A 153 17.85 -14.83 -17.70
N CYS A 154 17.63 -16.14 -17.82
CA CYS A 154 18.19 -16.97 -18.87
C CYS A 154 17.07 -17.60 -19.69
N LEU A 155 17.22 -17.67 -21.02
CA LEU A 155 16.33 -18.42 -21.90
C LEU A 155 17.16 -19.38 -22.72
N GLU A 156 16.89 -20.69 -22.62
CA GLU A 156 17.60 -21.74 -23.36
C GLU A 156 19.14 -21.70 -23.20
N GLY A 157 19.63 -21.28 -22.02
CA GLY A 157 21.06 -21.16 -21.74
C GLY A 157 21.69 -19.82 -22.18
N GLN A 158 20.92 -18.94 -22.83
CA GLN A 158 21.38 -17.60 -23.20
C GLN A 158 21.04 -16.58 -22.10
N ASP A 159 22.07 -15.89 -21.59
CA ASP A 159 21.90 -14.75 -20.69
C ASP A 159 21.25 -13.58 -21.44
N LEU A 160 20.05 -13.19 -21.00
CA LEU A 160 19.30 -12.10 -21.60
C LEU A 160 19.70 -10.72 -21.06
N GLY A 161 20.60 -10.68 -20.07
CA GLY A 161 21.10 -9.49 -19.40
C GLY A 161 20.36 -9.16 -18.11
N THR A 162 20.48 -7.90 -17.70
CA THR A 162 19.91 -7.40 -16.44
C THR A 162 18.53 -6.78 -16.65
N PHE A 163 17.58 -7.17 -15.80
CA PHE A 163 16.24 -6.63 -15.77
C PHE A 163 15.96 -5.93 -14.44
N ALA A 164 15.27 -4.79 -14.51
CA ALA A 164 14.69 -4.12 -13.34
C ALA A 164 13.35 -4.75 -13.00
N LEU A 165 13.17 -5.17 -11.75
CA LEU A 165 11.86 -5.53 -11.22
C LEU A 165 11.20 -4.31 -10.54
N SER A 166 9.99 -3.98 -10.97
CA SER A 166 9.07 -3.08 -10.25
C SER A 166 7.64 -3.57 -10.42
N ASN A 167 6.68 -2.79 -9.94
CA ASN A 167 5.29 -2.87 -10.37
C ASN A 167 5.03 -2.02 -11.62
N HIS A 168 3.80 -2.00 -12.14
CA HIS A 168 3.42 -1.22 -13.33
C HIS A 168 3.35 0.30 -13.11
N HIS A 169 3.68 0.80 -11.91
CA HIS A 169 3.39 2.17 -11.55
C HIS A 169 4.44 3.13 -12.10
N VAL A 170 4.14 3.73 -13.25
CA VAL A 170 4.88 4.91 -13.73
C VAL A 170 4.29 6.13 -13.05
N ILE A 171 5.03 6.81 -12.19
CA ILE A 171 4.52 8.04 -11.57
C ILE A 171 4.48 9.12 -12.64
N GLU A 172 3.28 9.56 -12.98
CA GLU A 172 3.09 10.62 -13.96
C GLU A 172 3.57 11.94 -13.38
N THR A 173 4.38 12.66 -14.15
CA THR A 173 4.86 14.00 -13.79
C THR A 173 3.68 14.95 -13.54
N GLU A 174 2.52 14.71 -14.17
CA GLU A 174 1.30 15.48 -13.94
C GLU A 174 0.73 15.31 -12.53
N ILE A 175 0.84 14.13 -11.91
CA ILE A 175 0.41 13.94 -10.51
C ILE A 175 1.23 14.84 -9.59
N LEU A 176 2.56 14.83 -9.73
CA LEU A 176 3.44 15.68 -8.92
C LEU A 176 3.23 17.17 -9.20
N LYS A 177 2.98 17.56 -10.45
CA LYS A 177 2.63 18.94 -10.80
C LYS A 177 1.31 19.36 -10.14
N ASN A 178 0.30 18.49 -10.16
CA ASN A 178 -1.00 18.74 -9.55
C ASN A 178 -0.90 18.83 -8.03
N GLU A 179 -0.12 17.95 -7.39
CA GLU A 179 0.17 18.03 -5.95
C GLU A 179 0.90 19.33 -5.59
N LEU A 180 1.95 19.68 -6.34
CA LEU A 180 2.68 20.92 -6.14
C LEU A 180 1.77 22.13 -6.33
N LYS A 181 0.90 22.11 -7.33
CA LYS A 181 -0.10 23.15 -7.56
C LYS A 181 -1.04 23.26 -6.35
N ARG A 182 -1.61 22.15 -5.87
CA ARG A 182 -2.48 22.13 -4.67
C ARG A 182 -1.76 22.68 -3.43
N LEU A 183 -0.49 22.36 -3.24
CA LEU A 183 0.32 22.92 -2.15
C LEU A 183 0.51 24.43 -2.31
N LYS A 184 0.83 24.90 -3.52
CA LYS A 184 0.95 26.34 -3.81
C LYS A 184 -0.36 27.08 -3.59
N ASP A 185 -1.48 26.50 -4.02
CA ASP A 185 -2.82 27.05 -3.81
C ASP A 185 -3.18 27.07 -2.31
N LYS A 186 -2.79 26.05 -1.53
CA LYS A 186 -2.96 26.03 -0.07
C LYS A 186 -2.11 27.09 0.64
N ILE A 187 -0.88 27.31 0.17
CA ILE A 187 0.06 28.28 0.76
C ILE A 187 -0.36 29.71 0.44
N ASN A 188 -0.63 30.01 -0.84
CA ASN A 188 -0.87 31.35 -1.35
C ASN A 188 -2.36 31.73 -1.44
N GLY A 189 -3.25 30.74 -1.35
CA GLY A 189 -4.68 30.92 -1.56
C GLY A 189 -5.10 30.71 -3.01
N THR A 190 -6.42 30.70 -3.20
CA THR A 190 -7.09 30.76 -4.49
C THR A 190 -7.96 32.02 -4.51
N PRO A 191 -8.51 32.46 -5.66
CA PRO A 191 -9.42 33.62 -5.70
C PRO A 191 -10.56 33.56 -4.67
N ASP A 192 -11.03 32.35 -4.35
CA ASP A 192 -12.15 32.13 -3.43
C ASP A 192 -11.72 31.80 -1.99
N ARG A 193 -10.42 31.67 -1.72
CA ARG A 193 -9.93 31.18 -0.42
C ARG A 193 -8.61 31.83 -0.03
N THR A 194 -8.56 32.41 1.17
CA THR A 194 -7.28 32.88 1.75
C THR A 194 -6.30 31.72 1.96
N GLY A 195 -5.06 31.92 1.51
CA GLY A 195 -3.94 31.02 1.79
C GLY A 195 -3.48 30.99 3.25
N LEU A 196 -2.66 29.99 3.58
CA LEU A 196 -2.02 29.91 4.89
C LEU A 196 -1.09 31.10 5.16
N ARG A 197 -0.37 31.59 4.13
CA ARG A 197 0.55 32.73 4.27
C ARG A 197 -0.18 34.00 4.73
N ASP A 198 -1.17 34.45 3.95
CA ASP A 198 -1.96 35.62 4.29
C ASP A 198 -2.69 35.47 5.64
N SER A 199 -3.12 34.26 6.00
CA SER A 199 -3.74 34.01 7.32
C SER A 199 -2.75 34.30 8.46
N VAL A 200 -1.52 33.79 8.35
CA VAL A 200 -0.46 34.03 9.34
C VAL A 200 -0.08 35.52 9.38
N GLU A 201 0.02 36.18 8.22
CA GLU A 201 0.31 37.61 8.14
C GLU A 201 -0.79 38.49 8.77
N ARG A 202 -2.05 38.02 8.78
CA ARG A 202 -3.17 38.68 9.47
C ARG A 202 -3.26 38.37 10.97
N GLY A 203 -2.33 37.57 11.51
CA GLY A 203 -2.23 37.28 12.94
C GLY A 203 -2.74 35.89 13.37
N ASP A 204 -3.11 35.00 12.44
CA ASP A 204 -3.50 33.62 12.76
C ASP A 204 -2.24 32.76 13.04
N VAL A 205 -1.56 33.03 14.15
CA VAL A 205 -0.28 32.39 14.53
C VAL A 205 -0.38 30.88 14.73
N ASP A 206 -1.58 30.36 15.04
CA ASP A 206 -1.85 28.92 15.19
C ASP A 206 -1.68 28.14 13.87
N LYS A 207 -1.74 28.84 12.72
CA LYS A 207 -1.54 28.24 11.39
C LYS A 207 -0.07 28.14 10.96
N LEU A 208 0.86 28.76 11.70
CA LEU A 208 2.27 28.79 11.33
C LEU A 208 2.89 27.39 11.13
N PRO A 209 2.68 26.40 12.02
CA PRO A 209 3.27 25.06 11.82
C PRO A 209 2.77 24.39 10.52
N ARG A 210 1.50 24.59 10.17
CA ARG A 210 0.91 24.04 8.92
C ARG A 210 1.48 24.72 7.67
N LEU A 211 1.80 26.01 7.76
CA LEU A 211 2.44 26.78 6.68
C LEU A 211 3.86 26.27 6.44
N GLU A 212 4.65 26.11 7.51
CA GLU A 212 6.03 25.60 7.45
C GLU A 212 6.08 24.19 6.85
N GLU A 213 5.21 23.28 7.31
CA GLU A 213 5.09 21.94 6.76
C GLU A 213 4.74 21.97 5.26
N SER A 214 3.74 22.79 4.87
CA SER A 214 3.31 22.88 3.47
C SER A 214 4.41 23.46 2.57
N LEU A 215 5.19 24.44 3.05
CA LEU A 215 6.34 25.02 2.35
C LEU A 215 7.44 23.99 2.12
N GLU A 216 7.80 23.20 3.14
CA GLU A 216 8.82 22.17 3.00
C GLU A 216 8.38 21.06 2.05
N GLN A 217 7.11 20.64 2.11
CA GLN A 217 6.53 19.71 1.14
C GLN A 217 6.61 20.27 -0.29
N ALA A 218 6.25 21.54 -0.50
CA ALA A 218 6.33 22.18 -1.82
C ALA A 218 7.77 22.23 -2.34
N ARG A 219 8.73 22.59 -1.49
CA ARG A 219 10.17 22.59 -1.83
C ARG A 219 10.67 21.20 -2.22
N LYS A 220 10.29 20.17 -1.47
CA LYS A 220 10.61 18.77 -1.79
C LYS A 220 10.05 18.37 -3.16
N ARG A 221 8.79 18.70 -3.45
CA ARG A 221 8.13 18.42 -4.74
C ARG A 221 8.76 19.16 -5.91
N GLU A 222 9.15 20.43 -5.73
CA GLU A 222 9.89 21.18 -6.76
C GLU A 222 11.24 20.54 -7.06
N LEU A 223 11.97 20.13 -6.02
CA LEU A 223 13.25 19.45 -6.19
C LEU A 223 13.08 18.10 -6.90
N GLU A 224 12.03 17.34 -6.59
CA GLU A 224 11.67 16.11 -7.30
C GLU A 224 11.35 16.38 -8.77
N LEU A 225 10.55 17.41 -9.09
CA LEU A 225 10.22 17.76 -10.47
C LEU A 225 11.46 18.21 -11.27
N ARG A 226 12.38 18.96 -10.65
CA ARG A 226 13.66 19.34 -11.28
C ARG A 226 14.52 18.14 -11.56
N LYS A 227 14.71 17.26 -10.56
CA LYS A 227 15.41 15.99 -10.74
C LYS A 227 14.79 15.21 -11.90
N MET A 228 13.47 15.06 -11.92
CA MET A 228 12.77 14.38 -13.02
C MET A 228 13.00 15.04 -14.38
N ALA A 229 13.09 16.37 -14.47
CA ALA A 229 13.33 17.08 -15.72
C ALA A 229 14.73 16.80 -16.28
N ASP A 230 15.73 16.73 -15.40
CA ASP A 230 17.14 16.57 -15.77
C ASP A 230 17.56 15.10 -15.94
N LEU A 231 16.82 14.17 -15.33
CA LEU A 231 17.15 12.75 -15.39
C LEU A 231 16.84 12.16 -16.77
N ASN A 232 17.84 11.50 -17.36
CA ASN A 232 17.62 10.64 -18.52
C ASN A 232 16.67 9.50 -18.09
N ARG A 233 15.39 9.64 -18.46
CA ARG A 233 14.31 8.75 -18.05
C ARG A 233 14.34 7.40 -18.75
N ASN A 234 15.16 7.25 -19.79
CA ASN A 234 15.25 6.01 -20.55
C ASN A 234 16.14 4.99 -19.81
N VAL A 235 15.58 4.34 -18.78
CA VAL A 235 16.24 3.20 -18.13
C VAL A 235 16.27 1.97 -19.05
N GLY A 236 15.29 1.84 -19.94
CA GLY A 236 15.18 0.71 -20.84
C GLY A 236 13.76 0.55 -21.39
N TYR A 237 13.41 -0.68 -21.75
CA TYR A 237 12.07 -1.02 -22.26
C TYR A 237 11.43 -2.11 -21.39
N VAL A 238 10.11 -2.02 -21.21
CA VAL A 238 9.35 -3.10 -20.57
C VAL A 238 9.51 -4.34 -21.42
N TYR A 239 10.07 -5.39 -20.83
CA TYR A 239 10.25 -6.68 -21.49
C TYR A 239 9.00 -7.55 -21.32
N ALA A 240 8.50 -7.64 -20.09
CA ALA A 240 7.28 -8.36 -19.76
C ALA A 240 6.60 -7.75 -18.54
N SER A 241 5.34 -8.06 -18.35
CA SER A 241 4.60 -7.62 -17.19
C SER A 241 3.46 -8.57 -16.82
N SER A 242 2.86 -8.36 -15.65
CA SER A 242 1.76 -9.19 -15.18
C SER A 242 0.40 -8.83 -15.75
N GLY A 243 0.20 -7.60 -16.24
CA GLY A 243 -1.11 -7.14 -16.73
C GLY A 243 -2.21 -7.22 -15.66
N PHE A 244 -1.87 -7.00 -14.38
CA PHE A 244 -2.79 -7.10 -13.24
C PHE A 244 -3.49 -8.47 -13.09
N ARG A 245 -2.84 -9.56 -13.52
CA ARG A 245 -3.36 -10.91 -13.32
C ARG A 245 -3.25 -11.36 -11.85
N TYR A 246 -3.62 -12.61 -11.60
CA TYR A 246 -3.54 -13.22 -10.28
C TYR A 246 -2.93 -14.62 -10.38
N SER A 247 -2.29 -15.05 -9.30
CA SER A 247 -1.68 -16.39 -9.26
C SER A 247 -2.76 -17.47 -9.34
N PRO A 248 -2.58 -18.55 -10.13
CA PRO A 248 -3.58 -19.60 -10.27
C PRO A 248 -3.67 -20.56 -9.07
N SER A 249 -2.86 -20.39 -8.02
CA SER A 249 -2.85 -21.28 -6.85
C SER A 249 -3.64 -20.71 -5.65
N GLN A 250 -4.41 -21.58 -4.98
CA GLN A 250 -5.31 -21.33 -3.83
C GLN A 250 -6.77 -20.93 -4.16
N LYS A 251 -7.58 -20.70 -3.11
CA LYS A 251 -9.01 -20.33 -3.18
C LYS A 251 -9.22 -18.97 -3.86
N TYR A 252 -8.38 -17.99 -3.53
CA TYR A 252 -8.19 -16.75 -4.28
C TYR A 252 -6.71 -16.67 -4.64
N GLY A 253 -6.38 -16.18 -5.84
CA GLY A 253 -4.99 -15.99 -6.24
C GLY A 253 -4.36 -14.77 -5.56
N PHE A 254 -3.03 -14.68 -5.51
CA PHE A 254 -2.37 -13.43 -5.13
C PHE A 254 -2.44 -12.39 -6.24
N ALA A 255 -2.52 -11.12 -5.85
CA ALA A 255 -2.67 -9.98 -6.75
C ALA A 255 -1.35 -9.63 -7.47
N LEU A 256 -1.12 -10.07 -8.71
CA LEU A 256 0.15 -9.86 -9.39
C LEU A 256 0.19 -8.47 -10.05
N ASP A 257 1.07 -7.61 -9.54
CA ASP A 257 1.36 -6.29 -10.10
C ASP A 257 2.88 -6.09 -10.15
N TRP A 258 3.50 -6.75 -11.12
CA TRP A 258 4.92 -6.65 -11.46
C TRP A 258 5.13 -6.34 -12.94
N SER A 259 6.26 -5.71 -13.25
CA SER A 259 6.83 -5.51 -14.58
C SER A 259 8.35 -5.72 -14.53
N VAL A 260 8.92 -6.33 -15.58
CA VAL A 260 10.36 -6.45 -15.77
C VAL A 260 10.82 -5.55 -16.91
N THR A 261 11.81 -4.70 -16.64
CA THR A 261 12.34 -3.73 -17.60
C THR A 261 13.76 -4.09 -17.99
N LYS A 262 14.00 -4.37 -19.27
CA LYS A 262 15.36 -4.63 -19.75
C LYS A 262 16.16 -3.34 -19.75
N VAL A 263 17.23 -3.30 -18.96
CA VAL A 263 18.05 -2.10 -18.78
C VAL A 263 18.84 -1.81 -20.06
N ALA A 264 18.80 -0.57 -20.54
CA ALA A 264 19.53 -0.14 -21.71
C ALA A 264 21.02 0.06 -21.42
N SER A 265 21.88 -0.52 -22.26
CA SER A 265 23.32 -0.23 -22.26
C SER A 265 23.57 1.28 -22.49
N PRO A 266 24.52 1.93 -21.79
CA PRO A 266 25.55 1.36 -20.91
C PRO A 266 25.17 1.32 -19.43
N ARG A 267 23.88 1.46 -19.07
CA ARG A 267 23.49 1.46 -17.66
C ARG A 267 23.71 0.07 -17.07
N SER A 268 24.31 0.05 -15.89
CA SER A 268 24.29 -1.10 -15.00
C SER A 268 23.32 -0.82 -13.86
N MET A 269 22.69 -1.88 -13.38
CA MET A 269 22.08 -1.91 -12.08
C MET A 269 22.83 -2.94 -11.24
N GLN A 270 22.72 -2.79 -9.93
CA GLN A 270 23.35 -3.68 -8.97
C GLN A 270 22.42 -3.81 -7.77
N ASN A 271 22.22 -5.05 -7.30
CA ASN A 271 21.58 -5.39 -6.03
C ASN A 271 22.42 -4.87 -4.84
N LEU A 272 22.38 -3.55 -4.62
CA LEU A 272 23.07 -2.87 -3.54
C LEU A 272 22.08 -2.09 -2.67
N LEU A 273 22.20 -2.33 -1.37
CA LEU A 273 21.57 -1.53 -0.34
C LEU A 273 22.48 -0.34 0.00
N ASP A 274 21.87 0.81 0.32
CA ASP A 274 22.63 1.97 0.82
C ASP A 274 23.35 1.58 2.11
N GLU A 275 24.69 1.69 2.13
CA GLU A 275 25.54 1.23 3.23
C GLU A 275 25.09 1.79 4.58
N GLN A 276 24.75 3.09 4.66
CA GLN A 276 24.43 3.70 5.96
C GLN A 276 23.21 3.07 6.62
N PHE A 277 22.26 2.61 5.80
CA PHE A 277 21.02 2.01 6.28
C PHE A 277 21.09 0.48 6.31
N SER A 278 21.93 -0.14 5.47
CA SER A 278 22.13 -1.58 5.50
C SER A 278 22.74 -2.00 6.84
N GLN A 279 23.63 -1.20 7.43
CA GLN A 279 24.23 -1.54 8.75
C GLN A 279 23.18 -1.65 9.84
N SER A 280 22.17 -0.77 9.86
CA SER A 280 21.14 -0.77 10.89
C SER A 280 20.13 -1.90 10.74
N PHE A 281 19.87 -2.38 9.53
CA PHE A 281 18.73 -3.28 9.28
C PHE A 281 19.10 -4.66 8.75
N ILE A 282 20.17 -4.80 7.98
CA ILE A 282 20.50 -6.03 7.25
C ILE A 282 21.92 -6.55 7.59
N GLY A 283 22.75 -5.72 8.21
CA GLY A 283 24.16 -6.02 8.48
C GLY A 283 25.06 -5.49 7.36
N THR A 284 26.33 -5.26 7.67
CA THR A 284 27.32 -4.75 6.70
C THR A 284 27.74 -5.85 5.73
N GLY A 285 27.48 -5.67 4.43
CA GLY A 285 28.22 -6.36 3.37
C GLY A 285 27.52 -7.49 2.61
N GLU A 286 26.29 -7.88 2.99
CA GLU A 286 25.55 -8.88 2.22
C GLU A 286 24.67 -8.21 1.16
N SER A 287 25.03 -8.43 -0.11
CA SER A 287 24.14 -8.11 -1.23
C SER A 287 22.89 -9.00 -1.12
N PRO A 288 21.67 -8.45 -1.27
CA PRO A 288 20.43 -9.20 -1.16
C PRO A 288 20.24 -10.07 -2.42
N LYS A 289 21.04 -11.14 -2.47
CA LYS A 289 21.08 -12.13 -3.55
C LYS A 289 20.05 -13.23 -3.37
N TYR A 290 19.43 -13.29 -2.20
CA TYR A 290 18.52 -14.37 -1.83
C TYR A 290 17.07 -13.89 -1.79
N TRP A 291 16.15 -14.80 -2.10
CA TRP A 291 14.73 -14.63 -1.84
C TRP A 291 14.23 -15.76 -0.94
N ARG A 292 13.27 -15.45 -0.09
CA ARG A 292 12.73 -16.37 0.91
C ARG A 292 11.55 -17.15 0.35
N LYS A 293 11.55 -18.46 0.58
CA LYS A 293 10.38 -19.32 0.31
C LYS A 293 9.32 -19.17 1.40
N GLY A 294 8.08 -18.91 1.00
CA GLY A 294 7.00 -18.63 1.93
C GLY A 294 7.18 -17.34 2.74
N ILE A 295 6.17 -17.00 3.55
CA ILE A 295 6.16 -15.80 4.38
C ILE A 295 5.81 -16.22 5.82
N PRO A 296 6.77 -16.17 6.75
CA PRO A 296 6.45 -16.35 8.16
C PRO A 296 5.53 -15.23 8.64
N ALA A 297 4.42 -15.62 9.25
CA ALA A 297 3.56 -14.70 9.97
C ALA A 297 4.35 -13.99 11.08
N GLY A 298 4.09 -12.70 11.31
CA GLY A 298 4.80 -11.90 12.30
C GLY A 298 6.23 -11.50 11.93
N LEU A 299 6.74 -11.91 10.76
CA LEU A 299 8.09 -11.57 10.32
C LEU A 299 8.30 -10.05 10.32
N ARG A 300 9.39 -9.61 10.94
CA ARG A 300 9.81 -8.21 10.85
C ARG A 300 10.44 -7.95 9.49
N VAL A 301 9.94 -6.93 8.80
CA VAL A 301 10.31 -6.63 7.42
C VAL A 301 10.61 -5.16 7.22
N ALA A 302 11.48 -4.85 6.26
CA ALA A 302 11.82 -3.48 5.89
C ALA A 302 11.65 -3.27 4.39
N LYS A 303 11.49 -2.01 3.97
CA LYS A 303 11.54 -1.64 2.54
C LYS A 303 12.16 -0.27 2.35
N VAL A 304 12.63 -0.04 1.12
CA VAL A 304 13.03 1.29 0.65
C VAL A 304 12.05 1.75 -0.41
N GLY A 305 11.22 2.73 -0.04
CA GLY A 305 10.33 3.41 -0.96
C GLY A 305 10.94 4.72 -1.42
N ARG A 306 10.62 5.18 -2.64
CA ARG A 306 11.08 6.50 -3.09
C ARG A 306 10.55 7.62 -2.18
N THR A 307 9.29 7.52 -1.78
CA THR A 307 8.57 8.62 -1.15
C THR A 307 8.82 8.62 0.36
N SER A 308 8.70 7.46 1.00
CA SER A 308 8.87 7.30 2.45
C SER A 308 10.31 6.95 2.87
N GLY A 309 11.19 6.56 1.93
CA GLY A 309 12.51 6.06 2.27
C GLY A 309 12.44 4.68 2.95
N TRP A 310 13.32 4.49 3.93
CA TRP A 310 13.34 3.29 4.76
C TRP A 310 12.18 3.28 5.75
N THR A 311 11.45 2.18 5.76
CA THR A 311 10.41 1.91 6.76
C THR A 311 10.49 0.46 7.20
N VAL A 312 10.05 0.21 8.43
CA VAL A 312 10.01 -1.13 9.02
C VAL A 312 8.60 -1.44 9.49
N GLY A 313 8.23 -2.71 9.46
CA GLY A 313 6.95 -3.19 9.92
C GLY A 313 6.97 -4.69 10.20
N HIS A 314 5.81 -5.22 10.54
CA HIS A 314 5.61 -6.64 10.79
C HIS A 314 4.55 -7.20 9.85
N VAL A 315 4.83 -8.37 9.28
CA VAL A 315 3.86 -9.10 8.46
C VAL A 315 2.71 -9.57 9.36
N ASN A 316 1.49 -9.19 8.97
CA ASN A 316 0.28 -9.62 9.66
C ASN A 316 0.07 -11.13 9.50
N SER A 317 -0.44 -11.81 10.53
CA SER A 317 -0.64 -13.27 10.48
C SER A 317 -1.89 -13.72 9.71
N THR A 318 -2.60 -12.77 9.10
CA THR A 318 -3.75 -13.03 8.23
C THR A 318 -3.60 -12.22 6.95
N GLU A 319 -3.97 -12.85 5.83
CA GLU A 319 -3.97 -12.22 4.52
C GLU A 319 -5.15 -11.24 4.41
N ALA A 320 -4.90 -10.12 3.73
CA ALA A 320 -5.95 -9.25 3.24
C ALA A 320 -6.65 -9.88 2.05
N VAL A 321 -7.96 -9.67 1.95
CA VAL A 321 -8.74 -10.05 0.78
C VAL A 321 -9.17 -8.79 0.05
N PHE A 322 -8.93 -8.72 -1.25
CA PHE A 322 -9.43 -7.66 -2.11
C PHE A 322 -10.64 -8.16 -2.88
N SER A 323 -11.60 -7.28 -3.14
CA SER A 323 -12.84 -7.64 -3.85
C SER A 323 -12.67 -7.60 -5.37
N GLU A 324 -13.69 -8.08 -6.09
CA GLU A 324 -13.78 -7.96 -7.55
C GLU A 324 -13.96 -6.51 -8.01
N LYS A 325 -14.40 -5.63 -7.10
CA LYS A 325 -14.52 -4.18 -7.33
C LYS A 325 -13.21 -3.44 -7.10
N SER A 326 -12.15 -4.14 -6.69
CA SER A 326 -10.79 -3.64 -6.72
C SER A 326 -10.27 -3.58 -8.17
N ARG A 327 -9.09 -2.98 -8.37
CA ARG A 327 -8.45 -2.86 -9.70
C ARG A 327 -8.14 -4.21 -10.38
N TYR A 328 -8.19 -5.32 -9.64
CA TYR A 328 -7.89 -6.65 -10.18
C TYR A 328 -9.08 -7.32 -10.86
N GLY A 329 -10.29 -6.75 -10.73
CA GLY A 329 -11.51 -7.29 -11.34
C GLY A 329 -11.94 -8.65 -10.79
N LYS A 330 -11.22 -9.20 -9.80
CA LYS A 330 -11.47 -10.50 -9.15
C LYS A 330 -11.04 -10.45 -7.69
N LYS A 331 -11.53 -11.40 -6.88
CA LYS A 331 -11.08 -11.57 -5.51
C LYS A 331 -9.65 -12.09 -5.49
N VAL A 332 -8.77 -11.39 -4.78
CA VAL A 332 -7.35 -11.72 -4.68
C VAL A 332 -6.83 -11.53 -3.26
N TYR A 333 -5.78 -12.27 -2.91
CA TYR A 333 -5.07 -12.12 -1.65
C TYR A 333 -3.90 -11.16 -1.76
N GLY A 334 -3.54 -10.55 -0.62
CA GLY A 334 -2.30 -9.84 -0.40
C GLY A 334 -1.89 -9.92 1.07
N TRP A 335 -0.59 -9.91 1.34
CA TRP A 335 -0.09 -9.85 2.71
C TRP A 335 -0.07 -8.41 3.20
N THR A 336 -0.47 -8.20 4.45
CA THR A 336 -0.48 -6.87 5.08
C THR A 336 0.77 -6.69 5.94
N ILE A 337 1.41 -5.53 5.84
CA ILE A 337 2.50 -5.10 6.73
C ILE A 337 2.00 -3.95 7.58
N VAL A 338 2.09 -4.11 8.89
CA VAL A 338 1.74 -3.08 9.88
C VAL A 338 3.02 -2.37 10.32
N PRO A 339 3.09 -1.03 10.28
CA PRO A 339 4.31 -0.28 10.58
C PRO A 339 4.80 -0.50 12.00
N GLU A 340 6.12 -0.50 12.17
CA GLU A 340 6.78 -0.49 13.47
C GLU A 340 6.85 0.96 13.98
N GLY A 341 5.77 1.41 14.63
CA GLY A 341 5.69 2.77 15.15
C GLY A 341 4.25 3.29 15.20
N ILE A 342 3.94 4.10 16.21
CA ILE A 342 2.56 4.57 16.45
C ILE A 342 2.12 5.62 15.42
N ARG A 343 3.05 6.34 14.79
CA ARG A 343 2.77 7.45 13.87
C ARG A 343 3.37 7.25 12.48
N ASP A 344 3.93 6.08 12.23
CA ASP A 344 4.64 5.82 11.00
C ASP A 344 3.71 5.12 10.01
N SER A 345 3.82 5.50 8.74
CA SER A 345 3.21 4.74 7.65
C SER A 345 4.28 3.83 7.06
N PHE A 346 3.96 2.55 6.89
CA PHE A 346 4.87 1.61 6.24
C PHE A 346 5.08 1.98 4.77
N ALA A 347 4.05 2.48 4.10
CA ALA A 347 4.12 2.85 2.69
C ALA A 347 3.38 4.16 2.41
N ALA A 348 3.86 4.88 1.41
CA ALA A 348 3.27 6.09 0.88
C ALA A 348 3.06 5.97 -0.64
N ALA A 349 2.24 6.85 -1.20
CA ALA A 349 2.07 6.94 -2.64
C ALA A 349 3.43 7.10 -3.36
N GLY A 350 3.70 6.19 -4.30
CA GLY A 350 4.94 6.11 -5.05
C GLY A 350 6.04 5.22 -4.47
N ASP A 351 5.74 4.48 -3.40
CA ASP A 351 6.59 3.37 -2.91
C ASP A 351 6.25 2.03 -3.56
N SER A 352 5.11 1.93 -4.25
CA SER A 352 4.69 0.73 -4.95
C SER A 352 5.78 0.24 -5.90
N GLY A 353 6.02 -1.07 -5.94
CA GLY A 353 7.15 -1.70 -6.62
C GLY A 353 8.41 -1.85 -5.75
N ALA A 354 8.42 -1.36 -4.51
CA ALA A 354 9.50 -1.61 -3.57
C ALA A 354 9.56 -3.10 -3.17
N ILE A 355 10.78 -3.65 -3.12
CA ILE A 355 11.03 -4.96 -2.53
C ILE A 355 10.97 -4.84 -1.01
N ILE A 356 10.33 -5.84 -0.42
CA ILE A 356 10.26 -6.07 1.00
C ILE A 356 11.39 -7.03 1.39
N PHE A 357 12.18 -6.66 2.38
CA PHE A 357 13.30 -7.42 2.91
C PHE A 357 12.95 -8.04 4.25
N ASP A 358 13.52 -9.22 4.50
CA ASP A 358 13.61 -9.78 5.84
C ASP A 358 14.50 -8.88 6.70
N ALA A 359 13.93 -8.32 7.77
CA ALA A 359 14.60 -7.42 8.70
C ALA A 359 14.56 -7.94 10.13
N ASP A 360 14.28 -9.24 10.30
CA ASP A 360 14.30 -9.90 11.59
C ASP A 360 15.75 -10.28 11.94
N GLU A 361 16.24 -9.76 13.07
CA GLU A 361 17.62 -9.98 13.52
C GLU A 361 17.91 -11.43 13.85
N SER A 362 16.88 -12.21 14.18
CA SER A 362 16.97 -13.64 14.50
C SER A 362 16.82 -14.53 13.27
N SER A 363 16.46 -13.96 12.11
CA SER A 363 16.23 -14.72 10.90
C SER A 363 17.54 -15.12 10.22
N ALA A 364 17.69 -16.41 9.95
CA ALA A 364 18.80 -16.94 9.15
C ALA A 364 18.81 -16.39 7.71
N THR A 365 17.67 -15.87 7.24
CA THR A 365 17.48 -15.31 5.89
C THR A 365 17.42 -13.79 5.89
N ARG A 366 17.92 -13.11 6.93
CA ARG A 366 17.95 -11.63 7.02
C ARG A 366 18.52 -11.02 5.73
N GLY A 367 17.88 -9.96 5.23
CA GLY A 367 18.23 -9.32 3.96
C GLY A 367 17.70 -10.00 2.71
N SER A 368 17.08 -11.18 2.83
CA SER A 368 16.44 -11.84 1.68
C SER A 368 15.19 -11.10 1.23
N TRP A 369 14.86 -11.19 -0.06
CA TRP A 369 13.62 -10.66 -0.60
C TRP A 369 12.46 -11.50 -0.05
N VAL A 370 11.44 -10.84 0.47
CA VAL A 370 10.22 -11.46 1.02
C VAL A 370 9.04 -11.20 0.10
N GLY A 371 8.99 -10.02 -0.53
CA GLY A 371 7.84 -9.62 -1.30
C GLY A 371 8.01 -8.40 -2.18
N LEU A 372 7.00 -8.15 -3.00
CA LEU A 372 6.87 -6.94 -3.81
C LEU A 372 5.66 -6.12 -3.34
N LEU A 373 5.90 -4.89 -2.86
CA LEU A 373 4.84 -3.98 -2.43
C LEU A 373 4.00 -3.54 -3.64
N PHE A 374 2.68 -3.71 -3.59
CA PHE A 374 1.79 -3.34 -4.70
C PHE A 374 0.76 -2.27 -4.35
N SER A 375 0.39 -2.13 -3.08
CA SER A 375 -0.59 -1.15 -2.60
C SER A 375 -0.32 -0.76 -1.14
N ALA A 376 -1.06 0.22 -0.64
CA ALA A 376 -1.01 0.66 0.75
C ALA A 376 -2.36 1.26 1.17
N ASN A 377 -2.78 1.01 2.40
CA ASN A 377 -3.86 1.76 3.01
C ASN A 377 -3.26 3.00 3.70
N LEU A 378 -3.24 4.13 2.99
CA LEU A 378 -2.60 5.35 3.47
C LEU A 378 -3.31 5.98 4.68
N ALA A 379 -4.62 5.74 4.84
CA ALA A 379 -5.35 6.20 6.01
C ALA A 379 -4.88 5.49 7.28
N GLU A 380 -4.50 4.21 7.13
CA GLU A 380 -4.11 3.34 8.23
C GLU A 380 -2.60 3.11 8.36
N GLY A 381 -1.83 3.53 7.36
CA GLY A 381 -0.38 3.39 7.32
C GLY A 381 0.13 1.98 6.98
N PHE A 382 -0.70 1.04 6.54
CA PHE A 382 -0.25 -0.32 6.17
C PHE A 382 0.22 -0.42 4.73
N GLY A 383 1.12 -1.36 4.46
CA GLY A 383 1.47 -1.79 3.10
C GLY A 383 0.85 -3.13 2.75
N TYR A 384 0.58 -3.35 1.46
CA TYR A 384 0.16 -4.63 0.90
C TYR A 384 1.18 -5.14 -0.09
N PHE A 385 1.56 -6.41 0.04
CA PHE A 385 2.58 -7.02 -0.81
C PHE A 385 2.21 -8.43 -1.26
N VAL A 386 2.87 -8.87 -2.32
CA VAL A 386 2.77 -10.22 -2.87
C VAL A 386 4.05 -10.98 -2.55
N PRO A 387 3.99 -12.28 -2.17
CA PRO A 387 5.18 -13.08 -1.94
C PRO A 387 6.12 -13.04 -3.14
N ILE A 388 7.40 -12.82 -2.90
CA ILE A 388 8.36 -12.69 -3.99
C ILE A 388 8.48 -14.00 -4.79
N GLU A 389 8.35 -15.14 -4.13
CA GLU A 389 8.26 -16.47 -4.75
C GLU A 389 7.19 -16.51 -5.84
N THR A 390 5.99 -16.00 -5.53
CA THR A 390 4.87 -15.97 -6.46
C THR A 390 5.14 -15.03 -7.63
N VAL A 391 5.80 -13.89 -7.38
CA VAL A 391 6.20 -12.95 -8.44
C VAL A 391 7.22 -13.58 -9.38
N LEU A 392 8.29 -14.18 -8.84
CA LEU A 392 9.36 -14.78 -9.63
C LEU A 392 8.87 -15.98 -10.44
N GLN A 393 8.04 -16.85 -9.84
CA GLN A 393 7.43 -18.00 -10.55
C GLN A 393 6.56 -17.53 -11.73
N ASP A 394 5.79 -16.46 -11.53
CA ASP A 394 4.93 -15.92 -12.56
C ASP A 394 5.73 -15.17 -13.66
N ILE A 395 6.85 -14.53 -13.32
CA ILE A 395 7.82 -14.00 -14.30
C ILE A 395 8.35 -15.14 -15.17
N SER A 396 8.85 -16.22 -14.57
CA SER A 396 9.35 -17.38 -15.33
C SER A 396 8.28 -17.95 -16.24
N THR A 397 7.04 -18.06 -15.75
CA THR A 397 5.91 -18.61 -16.51
C THR A 397 5.59 -17.78 -17.75
N ILE A 398 5.56 -16.45 -17.64
CA ILE A 398 5.24 -15.58 -18.78
C ILE A 398 6.38 -15.39 -19.74
N THR A 399 7.61 -15.32 -19.23
CA THR A 399 8.78 -15.03 -20.06
C THR A 399 9.38 -16.30 -20.66
N GLY A 400 9.02 -17.49 -20.14
CA GLY A 400 9.71 -18.75 -20.42
C GLY A 400 11.15 -18.79 -19.89
N CYS A 401 11.57 -17.76 -19.14
CA CYS A 401 12.94 -17.63 -18.66
C CYS A 401 13.13 -18.25 -17.27
N GLU A 402 14.35 -18.70 -16.99
CA GLU A 402 14.80 -19.07 -15.66
C GLU A 402 15.32 -17.83 -14.93
N ILE A 403 14.97 -17.67 -13.65
CA ILE A 403 15.52 -16.62 -12.78
C ILE A 403 16.84 -17.12 -12.20
N LEU A 404 17.94 -16.46 -12.56
CA LEU A 404 19.28 -16.74 -12.06
C LEU A 404 19.59 -15.99 -10.75
N GLU A 405 19.10 -14.76 -10.63
CA GLU A 405 19.23 -13.93 -9.43
C GLU A 405 17.92 -13.15 -9.22
N PRO A 406 17.43 -13.01 -7.99
CA PRO A 406 17.95 -13.62 -6.76
C PRO A 406 17.78 -15.16 -6.74
N ILE A 407 18.64 -15.85 -6.00
CA ILE A 407 18.55 -17.31 -5.75
C ILE A 407 17.72 -17.60 -4.50
N VAL A 408 17.21 -18.81 -4.35
CA VAL A 408 16.43 -19.18 -3.16
C VAL A 408 17.33 -19.21 -1.92
N ALA A 409 16.87 -18.66 -0.79
CA ALA A 409 17.50 -18.83 0.51
C ALA A 409 17.20 -20.25 1.03
N ASP A 410 18.24 -21.00 1.38
CA ASP A 410 18.12 -22.34 1.96
C ASP A 410 17.53 -22.34 3.37
#